data_AF-J2L7Z2-F1
#
_entry.id   AF-J2L7Z2-F1
#
_cell.length_a   1.000
_cell.length_b   1.000
_cell.length_c   1.000
_cell.angle_alpha   90.00
_cell.angle_beta   90.00
_cell.angle_gamma   90.00
#
_symmetry.space_group_name_H-M   'P 1'
#
loop_
_entity.id
_entity.type
_entity.pdbx_description
1 polymer ?
#
loop_
_entity_poly.entity_id
_entity_poly.type
_entity_poly.pdbx_seq_one_letter_code
_entity_poly.pdbx_strand_id
1 'polypeptide(L)'
;MSTMPVTCEVRYRLDPKKRAEFEAYAEVWVQLIERYGGTHHGYFMPREKPGGAGLSFPGAGADGASNIAIALFTFPDEETYLDYRASVATDPDSIAANARFGADPPFRSYERLFLRPLPRSG
;
A
#
# COMPACT_ATOMS: atom_id res chain seq x y z
N MET A 1 7.74 -24.93 11.11
CA MET A 1 6.62 -24.12 11.64
C MET A 1 5.96 -23.48 10.42
N SER A 2 4.63 -23.52 10.26
CA SER A 2 3.99 -22.75 9.19
C SER A 2 4.21 -21.27 9.49
N THR A 3 5.11 -20.64 8.76
CA THR A 3 5.26 -19.19 8.73
C THR A 3 3.95 -18.59 8.22
N MET A 4 3.31 -17.77 9.05
CA MET A 4 2.05 -17.11 8.70
C MET A 4 2.38 -15.81 7.95
N PRO A 5 2.00 -15.68 6.67
CA PRO A 5 2.32 -14.50 5.89
C PRO A 5 1.64 -13.25 6.47
N VAL A 6 2.38 -12.15 6.46
CA VAL A 6 1.93 -10.84 6.90
C VAL A 6 1.58 -10.01 5.68
N THR A 7 0.28 -9.83 5.41
CA THR A 7 -0.17 -8.91 4.36
C THR A 7 -0.55 -7.57 4.98
N CYS A 8 -0.06 -6.47 4.44
CA CYS A 8 -0.40 -5.13 4.90
C CYS A 8 -1.09 -4.38 3.77
N GLU A 9 -2.31 -3.92 4.04
CA GLU A 9 -3.00 -2.92 3.22
C GLU A 9 -2.76 -1.54 3.86
N VAL A 10 -2.36 -0.57 3.05
CA VAL A 10 -2.27 0.83 3.48
C VAL A 10 -3.22 1.65 2.65
N ARG A 11 -4.18 2.33 3.29
CA ARG A 11 -5.11 3.24 2.62
C ARG A 11 -4.68 4.67 2.86
N TYR A 12 -4.40 5.39 1.77
CA TYR A 12 -4.02 6.79 1.79
C TYR A 12 -5.18 7.66 1.33
N ARG A 13 -5.55 8.66 2.12
CA ARG A 13 -6.46 9.72 1.68
C ARG A 13 -5.65 10.79 0.96
N LEU A 14 -5.76 10.82 -0.36
CA LEU A 14 -4.97 11.69 -1.22
C LEU A 14 -5.33 13.16 -1.03
N ASP A 15 -4.32 14.03 -1.15
CA ASP A 15 -4.54 15.42 -1.52
C ASP A 15 -4.72 15.48 -3.05
N PRO A 16 -5.87 15.97 -3.58
CA PRO A 16 -6.10 16.07 -5.01
C PRO A 16 -5.01 16.86 -5.76
N LYS A 17 -4.33 17.79 -5.08
CA LYS A 17 -3.27 18.63 -5.68
C LYS A 17 -1.89 17.96 -5.70
N LYS A 18 -1.72 16.81 -5.03
CA LYS A 18 -0.41 16.17 -4.84
C LYS A 18 -0.33 14.74 -5.40
N ARG A 19 -1.14 14.44 -6.42
CA ARG A 19 -1.23 13.09 -6.99
C ARG A 19 0.08 12.63 -7.62
N ALA A 20 0.77 13.52 -8.34
CA ALA A 20 2.05 13.21 -8.98
C ALA A 20 3.15 12.97 -7.91
N GLU A 21 3.16 13.75 -6.84
CA GLU A 21 4.06 13.55 -5.70
C GLU A 21 3.77 12.23 -4.99
N PHE A 22 2.50 11.82 -4.91
CA PHE A 22 2.12 10.53 -4.36
C PHE A 22 2.64 9.38 -5.22
N GLU A 23 2.55 9.48 -6.54
CA GLU A 23 3.11 8.48 -7.47
C GLU A 23 4.63 8.35 -7.29
N ALA A 24 5.35 9.47 -7.22
CA ALA A 24 6.79 9.46 -6.94
C ALA A 24 7.14 8.87 -5.56
N TYR A 25 6.32 9.15 -4.54
CA TYR A 25 6.45 8.51 -3.22
C TYR A 25 6.23 7.00 -3.33
N ALA A 26 5.18 6.56 -4.02
CA ALA A 26 4.81 5.16 -4.18
C ALA A 26 5.92 4.35 -4.88
N GLU A 27 6.51 4.88 -5.96
CA GLU A 27 7.59 4.22 -6.69
C GLU A 27 8.78 3.84 -5.79
N VAL A 28 9.18 4.73 -4.88
CA VAL A 28 10.27 4.46 -3.93
C VAL A 28 9.88 3.32 -2.98
N TRP A 29 8.67 3.34 -2.44
CA TRP A 29 8.25 2.32 -1.47
C TRP A 29 8.01 0.95 -2.10
N VAL A 30 7.59 0.87 -3.36
CA VAL A 30 7.55 -0.40 -4.10
C VAL A 30 8.94 -1.03 -4.11
N GLN A 31 9.96 -0.27 -4.53
CA GLN A 31 11.33 -0.77 -4.63
C GLN A 31 11.90 -1.16 -3.26
N LEU A 32 11.66 -0.37 -2.21
CA LEU A 32 12.12 -0.68 -0.86
C LEU A 32 11.50 -1.97 -0.32
N ILE A 33 10.20 -2.16 -0.51
CA ILE A 33 9.50 -3.36 -0.03
C ILE A 33 10.03 -4.60 -0.74
N GLU A 34 10.19 -4.55 -2.06
CA GLU A 34 10.73 -5.67 -2.85
C GLU A 34 12.20 -5.96 -2.53
N ARG A 35 13.02 -4.92 -2.37
CA ARG A 35 14.43 -5.01 -1.97
C ARG A 35 14.62 -5.80 -0.67
N TYR A 36 13.71 -5.62 0.29
CA TYR A 36 13.80 -6.22 1.61
C TYR A 36 12.92 -7.45 1.80
N GLY A 37 12.61 -8.18 0.72
CA GLY A 37 11.99 -9.51 0.78
C GLY A 37 10.46 -9.51 0.85
N GLY A 38 9.82 -8.35 0.70
CA GLY A 38 8.38 -8.25 0.52
C GLY A 38 7.97 -8.50 -0.92
N THR A 39 6.77 -9.03 -1.13
CA THR A 39 6.10 -9.01 -2.44
C THR A 39 5.14 -7.82 -2.48
N HIS A 40 5.38 -6.86 -3.37
CA HIS A 40 4.46 -5.76 -3.56
C HIS A 40 3.36 -6.15 -4.57
N HIS A 41 2.10 -6.10 -4.17
CA HIS A 41 0.95 -6.45 -5.04
C HIS A 41 0.47 -5.26 -5.87
N GLY A 42 0.85 -4.04 -5.47
CA GLY A 42 0.62 -2.83 -6.23
C GLY A 42 0.34 -1.62 -5.36
N TYR A 43 0.65 -0.45 -5.92
CA TYR A 43 0.14 0.84 -5.46
C TYR A 43 -0.95 1.25 -6.43
N PHE A 44 -2.17 1.39 -5.94
CA PHE A 44 -3.36 1.60 -6.74
C PHE A 44 -3.89 3.01 -6.53
N MET A 45 -3.92 3.80 -7.61
CA MET A 45 -4.58 5.09 -7.63
C MET A 45 -6.09 4.92 -7.85
N PRO A 46 -6.94 5.79 -7.29
CA PRO A 46 -8.37 5.74 -7.54
C PRO A 46 -8.65 6.07 -9.02
N ARG A 47 -9.50 5.27 -9.64
CA ARG A 47 -9.95 5.45 -11.03
C ARG A 47 -11.47 5.43 -11.11
N GLU A 48 -12.01 6.00 -12.18
CA GLU A 48 -13.43 5.87 -12.49
C GLU A 48 -13.80 4.41 -12.77
N LYS A 49 -14.98 3.99 -12.32
CA LYS A 49 -15.48 2.64 -12.62
C LYS A 49 -15.74 2.47 -14.11
N PRO A 50 -15.64 1.24 -14.66
CA PRO A 50 -16.08 0.98 -16.03
C PRO A 50 -17.55 1.34 -16.23
N GLY A 51 -17.89 1.86 -17.40
CA GLY A 51 -19.27 2.15 -17.78
C GLY A 51 -20.15 0.89 -17.74
N GLY A 52 -21.35 1.00 -17.17
CA GLY A 52 -22.29 -0.13 -17.05
C GLY A 52 -21.97 -1.12 -15.94
N ALA A 53 -20.86 -0.96 -15.19
CA ALA A 53 -20.56 -1.81 -14.04
C ALA A 53 -21.57 -1.57 -12.90
N GLY A 54 -22.41 -2.58 -12.63
CA GLY A 54 -23.33 -2.64 -11.51
C GLY A 54 -22.73 -3.39 -10.31
N LEU A 55 -23.38 -3.27 -9.15
CA LEU A 55 -23.04 -4.01 -7.95
C LEU A 55 -23.66 -5.41 -8.00
N SER A 56 -22.92 -6.43 -7.57
CA SER A 56 -23.42 -7.81 -7.50
C SER A 56 -24.58 -7.97 -6.52
N PHE A 57 -24.59 -7.17 -5.45
CA PHE A 57 -25.62 -7.18 -4.41
C PHE A 57 -26.18 -5.77 -4.22
N PRO A 58 -27.24 -5.40 -4.97
CA PRO A 58 -27.89 -4.11 -4.82
C PRO A 58 -28.32 -3.85 -3.36
N GLY A 59 -28.08 -2.64 -2.85
CA GLY A 59 -28.42 -2.24 -1.48
C GLY A 59 -27.41 -2.62 -0.40
N ALA A 60 -26.48 -3.55 -0.69
CA ALA A 60 -25.41 -3.94 0.24
C ALA A 60 -24.03 -3.35 -0.14
N GLY A 61 -23.90 -2.76 -1.33
CA GLY A 61 -22.65 -2.19 -1.82
C GLY A 61 -22.76 -0.72 -2.22
N ALA A 62 -21.60 -0.08 -2.34
CA ALA A 62 -21.45 1.26 -2.89
C ALA A 62 -20.08 1.39 -3.58
N ASP A 63 -19.98 2.28 -4.56
CA ASP A 63 -18.69 2.65 -5.15
C ASP A 63 -17.82 3.38 -4.11
N GLY A 64 -16.51 3.10 -4.12
CA GLY A 64 -15.56 3.68 -3.18
C GLY A 64 -15.24 5.16 -3.46
N ALA A 65 -14.56 5.80 -2.50
CA ALA A 65 -14.16 7.19 -2.62
C ALA A 65 -13.05 7.41 -3.67
N SER A 66 -13.19 8.49 -4.47
CA SER A 66 -12.28 8.84 -5.59
C SER A 66 -10.94 9.47 -5.17
N ASN A 67 -10.69 9.54 -3.85
CA ASN A 67 -9.47 10.09 -3.25
C ASN A 67 -8.75 9.09 -2.34
N ILE A 68 -9.00 7.79 -2.49
CA ILE A 68 -8.30 6.75 -1.75
C ILE A 68 -7.32 6.04 -2.68
N ALA A 69 -6.04 6.07 -2.35
CA ALA A 69 -5.03 5.19 -2.93
C ALA A 69 -4.72 4.04 -1.97
N ILE A 70 -4.32 2.89 -2.50
CA ILE A 70 -4.06 1.67 -1.72
C ILE A 70 -2.69 1.12 -2.06
N ALA A 71 -1.88 0.83 -1.05
CA ALA A 71 -0.74 -0.07 -1.16
C ALA A 71 -1.14 -1.44 -0.61
N LEU A 72 -0.74 -2.52 -1.29
CA LEU A 72 -0.93 -3.87 -0.78
C LEU A 72 0.37 -4.65 -0.97
N PHE A 73 0.91 -5.22 0.10
CA PHE A 73 2.14 -6.00 0.06
C PHE A 73 2.12 -7.12 1.08
N THR A 74 2.91 -8.17 0.85
CA THR A 74 2.99 -9.36 1.71
C THR A 74 4.44 -9.72 2.00
N PHE A 75 4.71 -10.04 3.26
CA PHE A 75 5.94 -10.69 3.71
C PHE A 75 5.64 -12.17 4.05
N PRO A 76 6.62 -13.07 3.90
CA PRO A 76 6.44 -14.50 4.17
C PRO A 76 6.14 -14.80 5.64
N ASP A 77 6.62 -13.96 6.55
CA ASP A 77 6.46 -14.08 8.00
C ASP A 77 6.68 -12.74 8.74
N GLU A 78 6.43 -12.76 10.05
CA GLU A 78 6.63 -11.61 10.93
C GLU A 78 8.10 -11.19 11.06
N GLU A 79 9.03 -12.16 11.06
CA GLU A 79 10.47 -11.89 11.17
C GLU A 79 10.95 -11.05 9.99
N THR A 80 10.66 -11.49 8.76
CA THR A 80 11.04 -10.76 7.54
C THR A 80 10.37 -9.38 7.47
N TYR A 81 9.12 -9.25 7.93
CA TYR A 81 8.45 -7.94 8.00
C TYR A 81 9.14 -6.99 8.98
N LEU A 82 9.53 -7.48 10.18
CA LEU A 82 10.22 -6.67 11.18
C LEU A 82 11.64 -6.29 10.72
N ASP A 83 12.36 -7.21 10.07
CA ASP A 83 13.67 -6.94 9.48
C ASP A 83 13.58 -5.88 8.37
N TYR A 84 12.55 -5.94 7.53
CA TYR A 84 12.25 -4.87 6.58
C TYR A 84 12.08 -3.52 7.29
N ARG A 85 11.28 -3.47 8.37
CA ARG A 85 11.04 -2.23 9.12
C ARG A 85 12.33 -1.67 9.72
N ALA A 86 13.21 -2.52 10.23
CA ALA A 86 14.51 -2.13 10.75
C ALA A 86 15.42 -1.63 9.61
N SER A 87 15.43 -2.33 8.47
CA SER A 87 16.30 -2.02 7.33
C SER A 87 15.95 -0.68 6.67
N VAL A 88 14.66 -0.40 6.45
CA VAL A 88 14.25 0.90 5.88
C VAL A 88 14.43 2.08 6.83
N ALA A 89 14.70 1.85 8.13
CA ALA A 89 15.03 2.94 9.04
C ALA A 89 16.43 3.54 8.74
N THR A 90 17.31 2.76 8.10
CA THR A 90 18.69 3.17 7.78
C THR A 90 19.01 3.16 6.28
N ASP A 91 18.11 2.65 5.43
CA ASP A 91 18.28 2.66 3.97
C ASP A 91 18.35 4.11 3.42
N PRO A 92 19.37 4.45 2.60
CA PRO A 92 19.53 5.78 2.04
C PRO A 92 18.34 6.30 1.21
N ASP A 93 17.66 5.44 0.45
CA ASP A 93 16.52 5.83 -0.39
C ASP A 93 15.30 6.11 0.49
N SER A 94 15.10 5.34 1.56
CA SER A 94 14.07 5.60 2.56
C SER A 94 14.32 6.93 3.30
N ILE A 95 15.57 7.20 3.69
CA ILE A 95 15.96 8.47 4.32
C ILE A 95 15.71 9.63 3.36
N ALA A 96 16.11 9.50 2.09
CA ALA A 96 15.88 10.52 1.07
C ALA A 96 14.38 10.76 0.83
N ALA A 97 13.56 9.72 0.77
CA ALA A 97 12.11 9.83 0.64
C ALA A 97 11.47 10.51 1.86
N ASN A 98 11.87 10.14 3.07
CA ASN A 98 11.39 10.78 4.30
C ASN A 98 11.82 12.24 4.39
N ALA A 99 13.04 12.59 3.95
CA ALA A 99 13.48 13.98 3.87
C ALA A 99 12.64 14.78 2.86
N ARG A 100 12.30 14.17 1.72
CA ARG A 100 11.51 14.81 0.65
C ARG A 100 10.04 15.00 1.03
N PHE A 101 9.41 14.00 1.64
CA PHE A 101 7.97 13.95 1.84
C PHE A 101 7.55 14.04 3.32
N GLY A 102 8.45 13.92 4.28
CA GLY A 102 8.09 13.79 5.71
C GLY A 102 7.49 15.04 6.32
N ALA A 103 7.98 16.23 5.95
CA ALA A 103 7.43 17.50 6.44
C ALA A 103 6.08 17.86 5.80
N ASP A 104 5.86 17.41 4.56
CA ASP A 104 4.66 17.71 3.79
C ASP A 104 4.25 16.50 2.92
N PRO A 105 3.64 15.47 3.53
CA PRO A 105 3.34 14.23 2.83
C PRO A 105 2.36 14.44 1.67
N PRO A 106 2.44 13.62 0.60
CA PRO A 106 1.55 13.72 -0.56
C PRO A 106 0.15 13.12 -0.31
N PHE A 107 -0.27 13.05 0.96
CA PHE A 107 -1.57 12.55 1.40
C PHE A 107 -1.97 13.26 2.71
N ARG A 108 -3.26 13.30 2.99
CA ARG A 108 -3.83 13.96 4.19
C ARG A 108 -3.80 13.07 5.42
N SER A 109 -3.96 11.77 5.21
CA SER A 109 -3.96 10.75 6.27
C SER A 109 -3.73 9.37 5.66
N TYR A 110 -3.30 8.41 6.46
CA TYR A 110 -3.26 7.01 6.07
C TYR A 110 -3.65 6.08 7.23
N GLU A 111 -4.15 4.91 6.90
CA GLU A 111 -4.42 3.82 7.85
C GLU A 111 -3.79 2.52 7.36
N ARG A 112 -3.45 1.61 8.29
CA ARG A 112 -2.86 0.31 7.97
C ARG A 112 -3.73 -0.81 8.52
N LEU A 113 -3.94 -1.82 7.69
CA LEU A 113 -4.66 -3.03 8.06
C LEU A 113 -3.76 -4.25 7.79
N PHE A 114 -3.56 -5.06 8.83
CA PHE A 114 -2.80 -6.30 8.72
C PHE A 114 -3.77 -7.48 8.50
N LEU A 115 -3.47 -8.26 7.48
CA LEU A 115 -4.34 -9.25 6.87
C LEU A 115 -3.61 -10.59 6.81
N ARG A 116 -4.40 -11.66 6.93
CA ARG A 116 -3.96 -13.02 6.64
C ARG A 116 -4.63 -13.49 5.34
N PRO A 117 -3.87 -13.93 4.33
CA PRO A 117 -4.46 -14.50 3.12
C PRO A 117 -5.20 -15.81 3.44
N LEU A 118 -6.32 -16.03 2.77
CA LEU A 118 -6.96 -17.35 2.75
C LEU A 118 -6.24 -18.27 1.76
N PRO A 119 -6.20 -19.59 2.01
CA PRO A 119 -5.69 -20.54 1.03
C PRO A 119 -6.44 -20.41 -0.29
N ARG A 120 -5.71 -20.38 -1.41
CA ARG A 120 -6.31 -20.51 -2.74
C ARG A 120 -6.41 -21.99 -3.07
N SER A 121 -7.60 -22.48 -3.39
CA SER A 121 -7.72 -23.76 -4.08
C SER A 121 -7.11 -23.58 -5.48
N GLY A 122 -6.05 -24.33 -5.75
CA GLY A 122 -5.48 -24.45 -7.09
C GLY A 122 -6.37 -25.25 -8.02
#